data_AF-A0A1Q6RUH3-F1
#
_entry.id   AF-A0A1Q6RUH3-F1
#
_cell.length_a   1.000
_cell.length_b   1.000
_cell.length_c   1.000
_cell.angle_alpha   90.00
_cell.angle_beta   90.00
_cell.angle_gamma   90.00
#
_symmetry.space_group_name_H-M   'P 1'
#
loop_
_entity.id
_entity.type
_entity.pdbx_description
1 polymer ?
#
loop_
_entity_poly.entity_id
_entity_poly.type
_entity_poly.pdbx_seq_one_letter_code
_entity_poly.pdbx_strand_id
1 'polypeptide(L)'
;MDKITRQVRIEHWTQIMNECLNSGMNKTEWCRANGISDKQFFYWQRILRKEAFAASTSKDLSVITDPADETSPQKISFAEISIPIKQESVRDGFHPDIILRKGPVSVEISNSVSAELLSRIGDIFHAE
;
A
#
# COMPACT_ATOMS: atom_id res chain seq x y z
N MET A 1 -30.37 29.39 -13.35
CA MET A 1 -29.05 29.15 -12.75
C MET A 1 -28.48 27.92 -13.41
N ASP A 2 -27.65 28.18 -14.41
CA ASP A 2 -27.73 27.45 -15.66
C ASP A 2 -26.80 26.25 -15.68
N LYS A 3 -27.23 25.17 -16.34
CA LYS A 3 -26.43 23.94 -16.53
C LYS A 3 -25.02 24.25 -17.04
N ILE A 4 -24.89 25.31 -17.84
CA ILE A 4 -23.64 25.85 -18.39
C ILE A 4 -22.67 26.26 -17.27
N THR A 5 -23.13 27.02 -16.27
CA THR A 5 -22.30 27.46 -15.14
C THR A 5 -21.82 26.30 -14.28
N ARG A 6 -22.64 25.24 -14.17
CA ARG A 6 -22.25 24.03 -13.44
C ARG A 6 -21.14 23.28 -14.18
N GLN A 7 -21.30 23.08 -15.49
CA GLN A 7 -20.32 22.38 -16.33
C GLN A 7 -18.95 23.07 -16.31
N VAL A 8 -18.94 24.40 -16.50
CA VAL A 8 -17.70 25.19 -16.46
C VAL A 8 -16.98 25.06 -15.11
N ARG A 9 -17.74 25.03 -14.00
CA ARG A 9 -17.14 24.84 -12.66
C ARG A 9 -16.56 23.43 -12.49
N ILE A 10 -17.25 22.40 -13.01
CA ILE A 10 -16.77 21.02 -12.97
C ILE A 10 -15.44 20.90 -13.72
N GLU A 11 -15.37 21.44 -14.93
CA GLU A 11 -14.16 21.42 -15.77
C GLU A 11 -13.01 22.14 -15.08
N HIS A 12 -13.25 23.35 -14.57
CA HIS A 12 -12.24 24.13 -13.86
C HIS A 12 -11.67 23.40 -12.63
N TRP A 13 -12.54 22.85 -11.79
CA TRP A 13 -12.10 22.12 -10.59
C TRP A 13 -11.46 20.77 -10.91
N THR A 14 -11.82 20.15 -12.03
CA THR A 14 -11.16 18.94 -12.53
C THR A 14 -9.73 19.26 -12.95
N GLN A 15 -9.50 20.37 -13.65
CA GLN A 15 -8.16 20.84 -14.01
C GLN A 15 -7.31 21.09 -12.75
N ILE A 16 -7.83 21.84 -11.78
CA ILE A 16 -7.15 22.10 -10.49
C ILE A 16 -6.76 20.78 -9.79
N MET A 17 -7.64 19.79 -9.76
CA MET A 17 -7.33 18.50 -9.14
C MET A 17 -6.24 17.74 -9.89
N ASN A 18 -6.25 17.76 -11.23
CA ASN A 18 -5.22 17.13 -12.04
C ASN A 18 -3.86 17.80 -11.86
N GLU A 19 -3.79 19.12 -11.80
CA GLU A 19 -2.56 19.86 -11.51
C GLU A 19 -2.01 19.51 -10.12
N CYS A 20 -2.87 19.41 -9.12
CA CYS A 20 -2.49 18.96 -7.79
C CYS A 20 -1.93 17.53 -7.81
N LEU A 21 -2.56 16.59 -8.51
CA LEU A 21 -2.08 15.21 -8.64
C LEU A 21 -0.74 15.12 -9.36
N ASN A 22 -0.58 15.88 -10.46
CA ASN A 22 0.65 15.91 -11.25
C ASN A 22 1.81 16.57 -10.51
N SER A 23 1.54 17.45 -9.54
CA SER A 23 2.58 18.08 -8.74
C SER A 23 3.30 17.11 -7.79
N GLY A 24 2.68 15.98 -7.44
CA GLY A 24 3.19 15.05 -6.43
C GLY A 24 3.24 15.62 -5.00
N MET A 25 2.82 16.87 -4.78
CA MET A 25 2.80 17.52 -3.48
C MET A 25 1.61 17.05 -2.63
N ASN A 26 1.69 17.25 -1.32
CA ASN A 26 0.51 17.12 -0.48
C ASN A 26 -0.53 18.18 -0.88
N LYS A 27 -1.81 17.81 -0.88
CA LYS A 27 -2.95 18.67 -1.24
C LYS A 27 -2.98 19.98 -0.46
N THR A 28 -2.71 19.95 0.84
CA THR A 28 -2.72 21.17 1.68
C THR A 28 -1.57 22.11 1.31
N GLU A 29 -0.39 21.55 1.05
CA GLU A 29 0.79 22.31 0.62
C GLU A 29 0.57 22.91 -0.77
N TRP A 30 0.00 22.13 -1.69
CA TRP A 30 -0.34 22.57 -3.03
C TRP A 30 -1.41 23.68 -3.01
N CYS A 31 -2.46 23.54 -2.20
CA CYS A 31 -3.48 24.56 -2.03
C CYS A 31 -2.87 25.87 -1.51
N ARG A 32 -2.01 25.81 -0.49
CA ARG A 32 -1.29 26.97 0.03
C ARG A 32 -0.40 27.64 -1.03
N ALA A 33 0.33 26.85 -1.82
CA ALA A 33 1.22 27.36 -2.87
C ALA A 33 0.47 28.03 -4.03
N ASN A 34 -0.72 27.52 -4.36
CA ASN A 34 -1.54 28.01 -5.48
C ASN A 34 -2.65 28.99 -5.04
N GLY A 35 -2.66 29.41 -3.78
CA GLY A 35 -3.65 30.37 -3.25
C GLY A 35 -5.09 29.82 -3.24
N ILE A 36 -5.25 28.51 -3.20
CA ILE A 36 -6.55 27.84 -3.17
C ILE A 36 -6.96 27.56 -1.73
N SER A 37 -8.22 27.80 -1.40
CA SER A 37 -8.75 27.46 -0.08
C SER A 37 -8.91 25.95 0.07
N ASP A 38 -8.28 25.37 1.11
CA ASP A 38 -8.44 23.94 1.46
C ASP A 38 -9.93 23.54 1.53
N LYS A 39 -10.76 24.39 2.14
CA LYS A 39 -12.21 24.14 2.27
C LYS A 39 -12.88 24.02 0.90
N GLN A 40 -12.54 24.90 -0.05
CA GLN A 40 -13.10 24.85 -1.41
C GLN A 40 -12.57 23.64 -2.17
N PHE A 41 -11.28 23.34 -2.05
CA PHE A 41 -10.65 22.19 -2.70
C PHE A 41 -11.34 20.88 -2.28
N PHE A 42 -11.44 20.61 -0.98
CA PHE A 42 -12.07 19.38 -0.49
C PHE A 42 -13.58 19.35 -0.76
N TYR A 43 -14.24 20.52 -0.75
CA TYR A 43 -15.65 20.62 -1.13
C TYR A 43 -15.86 20.19 -2.59
N TRP A 44 -15.09 20.72 -3.53
CA TRP A 44 -15.20 20.39 -4.95
C TRP A 44 -14.70 18.99 -5.27
N GLN A 45 -13.66 18.51 -4.59
CA GLN A 45 -13.23 17.12 -4.67
C GLN A 45 -14.39 16.15 -4.34
N ARG A 46 -15.17 16.47 -3.30
CA ARG A 46 -16.34 15.67 -2.93
C ARG A 46 -17.44 15.72 -3.99
N ILE A 47 -17.69 16.88 -4.60
CA ILE A 47 -18.67 17.03 -5.69
C ILE A 47 -18.24 16.20 -6.90
N LEU A 48 -17.00 16.35 -7.34
CA LEU A 48 -16.47 15.65 -8.52
C LEU A 48 -16.52 14.12 -8.33
N ARG A 49 -16.22 13.61 -7.13
CA ARG A 49 -16.38 12.18 -6.81
C ARG A 49 -17.82 11.70 -6.92
N LYS A 50 -18.78 12.48 -6.42
CA LYS A 50 -20.21 12.14 -6.51
C LYS A 50 -20.69 12.15 -7.95
N GLU A 51 -20.20 13.08 -8.76
CA GLU A 51 -20.55 13.14 -10.19
C GLU A 51 -19.94 12.00 -10.98
N ALA A 52 -18.67 11.65 -10.74
CA ALA A 52 -18.05 10.49 -11.35
C ALA A 52 -18.80 9.19 -10.98
N PHE A 53 -19.20 9.05 -9.71
CA PHE A 53 -20.02 7.92 -9.27
C PHE A 53 -21.39 7.90 -9.96
N ALA A 54 -22.10 9.02 -9.98
CA ALA A 54 -23.40 9.12 -10.65
C ALA A 54 -23.30 8.81 -12.15
N ALA A 55 -22.25 9.32 -12.82
CA ALA A 55 -21.96 9.02 -14.22
C ALA A 55 -21.67 7.54 -14.45
N SER A 56 -20.96 6.87 -13.53
CA SER A 56 -20.68 5.43 -13.59
C SER A 56 -21.89 4.55 -13.28
N THR A 57 -22.88 5.05 -12.53
CA THR A 57 -24.14 4.35 -12.30
C THR A 57 -25.17 4.57 -13.39
N SER A 58 -25.13 5.71 -14.09
CA SER A 58 -26.01 5.98 -15.25
C SER A 58 -25.47 5.37 -16.54
N LYS A 59 -24.14 5.26 -16.64
CA LYS A 59 -23.46 4.52 -17.69
C LYS A 59 -23.36 3.10 -17.15
N ASP A 60 -24.44 2.34 -17.36
CA ASP A 60 -24.48 0.91 -17.16
C ASP A 60 -23.11 0.32 -17.48
N LEU A 61 -22.58 -0.49 -16.56
CA LEU A 61 -21.24 -1.07 -16.62
C LEU A 61 -21.06 -1.79 -17.96
N SER A 62 -20.70 -1.05 -19.01
CA SER A 62 -20.12 -1.58 -20.23
C SER A 62 -18.69 -1.93 -19.87
N VAL A 63 -18.56 -2.92 -18.99
CA VAL A 63 -17.50 -3.91 -19.09
C VAL A 63 -17.41 -4.21 -20.58
N ILE A 64 -16.22 -4.04 -21.12
CA ILE A 64 -15.92 -4.36 -22.51
C ILE A 64 -16.18 -5.86 -22.66
N THR A 65 -17.42 -6.23 -22.97
CA THR A 65 -17.77 -7.54 -23.49
C THR A 65 -17.60 -7.41 -24.99
N ASP A 66 -16.60 -8.11 -25.51
CA ASP A 66 -16.59 -8.55 -26.90
C ASP A 66 -17.99 -9.11 -27.25
N PRO A 67 -18.49 -8.90 -28.48
CA PRO A 67 -19.87 -9.22 -28.83
C PRO A 67 -19.99 -10.73 -29.02
N ALA A 68 -20.17 -11.47 -27.94
CA ALA A 68 -20.71 -12.82 -27.97
C ALA A 68 -21.34 -13.16 -26.62
N ASP A 69 -22.63 -13.47 -26.67
CA ASP A 69 -23.42 -14.19 -25.67
C ASP A 69 -24.00 -13.36 -24.50
N GLU A 70 -25.11 -12.67 -24.80
CA GLU A 70 -26.12 -12.36 -23.80
C GLU A 70 -26.84 -13.66 -23.41
N THR A 71 -26.64 -14.14 -22.17
CA THR A 71 -27.66 -14.71 -21.25
C THR A 71 -26.96 -15.37 -20.04
N SER A 72 -26.47 -14.60 -19.07
CA SER A 72 -26.38 -15.03 -17.66
C SER A 72 -26.02 -13.84 -16.76
N PRO A 73 -26.48 -13.78 -15.49
CA PRO A 73 -25.94 -12.84 -14.53
C PRO A 73 -24.46 -13.19 -14.32
N GLN A 74 -23.56 -12.39 -14.90
CA GLN A 74 -22.12 -12.62 -14.75
C GLN A 74 -21.75 -12.51 -13.26
N LYS A 75 -21.41 -13.65 -12.66
CA LYS A 75 -20.92 -13.74 -11.29
C LYS A 75 -19.57 -13.02 -11.24
N ILE A 76 -19.56 -11.83 -10.63
CA ILE A 76 -18.32 -11.08 -10.37
C ILE A 76 -17.43 -11.96 -9.49
N SER A 77 -16.33 -12.45 -10.06
CA SER A 77 -15.34 -13.27 -9.37
C SER A 77 -14.18 -12.38 -8.95
N PHE A 78 -13.99 -12.23 -7.65
CA PHE A 78 -12.81 -11.57 -7.10
C PHE A 78 -11.68 -12.61 -7.00
N ALA A 79 -10.51 -12.28 -7.53
CA ALA A 79 -9.29 -13.02 -7.29
C ALA A 79 -8.50 -12.30 -6.20
N GLU A 80 -8.14 -13.02 -5.15
CA GLU A 80 -7.25 -12.52 -4.11
C GLU A 80 -5.85 -12.32 -4.72
N ILE A 81 -5.39 -11.07 -4.75
CA ILE A 81 -4.01 -10.76 -5.15
C ILE A 81 -3.15 -10.97 -3.92
N SER A 82 -2.45 -12.10 -3.87
CA SER A 82 -1.44 -12.35 -2.84
C SER A 82 -0.33 -11.32 -3.02
N ILE A 83 -0.24 -10.35 -2.11
CA ILE A 83 0.95 -9.49 -2.03
C ILE A 83 2.11 -10.46 -1.78
N PRO A 84 3.21 -10.41 -2.56
CA PRO A 84 4.41 -11.14 -2.22
C PRO A 84 4.95 -10.52 -0.93
N ILE A 85 4.43 -11.00 0.20
CA ILE A 85 5.08 -10.89 1.48
C ILE A 85 6.35 -11.67 1.24
N LYS A 86 7.44 -10.95 0.98
CA LYS A 86 8.78 -11.47 1.19
C LYS A 86 8.74 -11.96 2.62
N GLN A 87 8.52 -13.26 2.80
CA GLN A 87 8.74 -13.93 4.06
C GLN A 87 10.25 -13.80 4.27
N GLU A 88 10.68 -12.65 4.75
CA GLU A 88 11.73 -12.63 5.72
C GLU A 88 11.18 -13.54 6.81
N SER A 89 11.64 -14.80 6.76
CA SER A 89 11.50 -15.70 7.88
C SER A 89 11.87 -14.84 9.08
N VAL A 90 10.87 -14.54 9.92
CA VAL A 90 11.11 -13.96 11.22
C VAL A 90 11.85 -15.08 11.95
N ARG A 91 13.15 -15.17 11.71
CA ARG A 91 14.08 -15.75 12.66
C ARG A 91 14.03 -14.73 13.78
N ASP A 92 13.21 -15.07 14.76
CA ASP A 92 13.06 -14.33 15.99
C ASP A 92 14.46 -13.98 16.53
N GLY A 93 14.82 -12.70 16.38
CA GLY A 93 15.87 -11.94 17.07
C GLY A 93 17.31 -12.44 17.17
N PHE A 94 17.63 -13.71 16.88
CA PHE A 94 18.92 -14.30 17.19
C PHE A 94 19.81 -14.40 15.94
N HIS A 95 20.79 -13.51 15.86
CA HIS A 95 21.87 -13.55 14.90
C HIS A 95 23.16 -13.99 15.61
N PRO A 96 23.61 -15.25 15.43
CA PRO A 96 24.87 -15.68 16.01
C PRO A 96 26.06 -15.06 15.26
N ASP A 97 27.05 -14.64 16.03
CA ASP A 97 28.33 -14.14 15.54
C ASP A 97 29.33 -15.29 15.33
N ILE A 98 29.18 -16.39 16.09
CA ILE A 98 30.02 -17.57 16.02
C ILE A 98 29.14 -18.83 16.02
N ILE A 99 29.48 -19.80 15.16
CA ILE A 99 28.83 -21.11 15.12
C ILE A 99 29.90 -22.21 15.23
N LEU A 100 29.78 -23.05 16.26
CA LEU A 100 30.63 -24.21 16.49
C LEU A 100 29.87 -25.49 16.10
N ARG A 101 30.53 -26.42 15.40
CA ARG A 101 29.92 -27.69 14.96
C ARG A 101 30.77 -28.89 15.36
N LYS A 102 30.17 -29.89 16.00
CA LYS A 102 30.77 -31.19 16.35
C LYS A 102 29.78 -32.31 16.03
N GLY A 103 29.98 -32.98 14.89
CA GLY A 103 29.07 -34.03 14.42
C GLY A 103 27.65 -33.49 14.18
N PRO A 104 26.60 -34.10 14.78
CA PRO A 104 25.22 -33.62 14.66
C PRO A 104 24.89 -32.43 15.57
N VAL A 105 25.82 -31.98 16.41
CA VAL A 105 25.61 -30.89 17.38
C VAL A 105 26.19 -29.58 16.86
N SER A 106 25.39 -28.51 16.94
CA SER A 106 25.82 -27.14 16.69
C SER A 106 25.53 -26.24 17.88
N VAL A 107 26.48 -25.36 18.22
CA VAL A 107 26.33 -24.32 19.23
C VAL A 107 26.46 -22.96 18.54
N GLU A 108 25.46 -22.12 18.72
CA GLU A 108 25.38 -20.79 18.13
C GLU A 108 25.54 -19.73 19.23
N ILE A 109 26.47 -18.80 19.04
CA ILE A 109 26.90 -17.84 20.05
C ILE A 109 26.78 -16.42 19.46
N SER A 110 26.15 -15.52 20.22
CA SER A 110 26.11 -14.08 19.93
C SER A 110 27.11 -13.33 20.82
N ASN A 111 27.61 -12.18 20.36
CA ASN A 111 28.45 -11.23 21.10
C ASN A 111 27.79 -10.68 22.38
N SER A 112 26.49 -10.91 22.58
CA SER A 112 25.75 -10.62 23.82
C SER A 112 25.96 -11.65 24.93
N VAL A 113 26.64 -12.77 24.65
CA VAL A 113 26.92 -13.82 25.62
C VAL A 113 27.83 -13.32 26.75
N SER A 114 27.60 -13.77 27.98
CA SER A 114 28.47 -13.43 29.11
C SER A 114 29.73 -14.30 29.14
N ALA A 115 30.82 -13.74 29.69
CA ALA A 115 32.07 -14.48 29.86
C ALA A 115 31.92 -15.73 30.76
N GLU A 116 31.07 -15.65 31.79
CA GLU A 116 30.77 -16.80 32.67
C GLU A 116 30.05 -17.94 31.93
N LEU A 117 29.12 -17.60 31.02
CA LEU A 117 28.43 -18.61 30.23
C LEU A 117 29.39 -19.25 29.21
N LEU A 118 30.26 -18.44 28.59
CA LEU A 118 31.30 -18.95 27.69
C LEU A 118 32.27 -19.90 28.37
N SER A 119 32.73 -19.60 29.60
CA SER A 119 33.65 -20.49 30.31
C SER A 119 33.01 -21.84 30.62
N ARG A 120 31.76 -21.84 31.11
CA ARG A 120 31.01 -23.07 31.40
C ARG A 120 30.79 -23.93 30.16
N ILE A 121 30.55 -23.31 28.99
CA ILE A 121 30.40 -24.03 27.72
C ILE A 121 31.75 -24.62 27.27
N GLY A 122 32.85 -23.89 27.45
CA GLY A 122 34.20 -24.40 27.17
C GLY A 122 34.52 -25.68 27.93
N ASP A 123 34.13 -25.76 29.21
CA ASP A 123 34.33 -26.95 30.05
C ASP A 123 33.57 -28.18 29.50
N ILE A 124 32.40 -27.99 28.89
CA ILE A 124 31.60 -29.08 28.27
C ILE A 124 32.33 -29.67 27.05
N PHE A 125 33.10 -28.87 26.32
CA PHE A 125 33.88 -29.34 25.17
C PHE A 125 35.21 -29.99 25.55
N HIS A 126 35.70 -29.73 26.77
CA HIS A 126 36.90 -30.33 27.36
C HIS A 126 36.64 -31.58 28.21
N ALA A 127 35.38 -31.93 28.47
CA ALA A 127 35.02 -33.18 29.12
C ALA A 127 35.20 -34.36 28.13
N GLU A 128 36.35 -35.02 28.23
CA GLU A 128 36.59 -36.37 27.71
C GLU A 128 35.99 -37.43 28.65
#